data_AF-A0A177NXH7-F1
#
_entry.id   AF-A0A177NXH7-F1
#
_cell.length_a   1.000
_cell.length_b   1.000
_cell.length_c   1.000
_cell.angle_alpha   90.00
_cell.angle_beta   90.00
_cell.angle_gamma   90.00
#
_symmetry.space_group_name_H-M   'P 1'
#
loop_
_entity.id
_entity.type
_entity.pdbx_description
1 polymer ?
#
loop_
_entity_poly.entity_id
_entity_poly.type
_entity_poly.pdbx_seq_one_letter_code
_entity_poly.pdbx_strand_id
1 'polypeptide(L)'
;MSAEFVVGLTYADRLRLASEARQALIGRVFESEVASLTSLMGPMSDGPEWPAGAAWLAARHGANACVISDGLSDPWVERDRPETGLGLEVFIESPDAGLTEDHPLTALADTWLFPLTAEVSHTLAGYPVLCEKLLAGEPLSIEFNIEHIKDGRGRVGALLSLPAGLGAVAMLPGGPVALVAITLLTVAELRYLRGKGEAARLELLEALRQHGVGHVSLLSRPSLV
;
A
#
# COMPACT_ATOMS: atom_id res chain seq x y z
N MET A 1 7.52 -20.38 -13.07
CA MET A 1 6.46 -21.33 -12.66
C MET A 1 5.13 -20.72 -13.08
N SER A 2 4.38 -21.41 -13.94
CA SER A 2 3.17 -20.93 -14.62
C SER A 2 1.89 -21.27 -13.85
N ALA A 3 0.79 -20.57 -14.16
CA ALA A 3 -0.54 -20.67 -13.56
C ALA A 3 -1.18 -22.09 -13.53
N GLU A 4 -0.58 -23.09 -14.18
CA GLU A 4 -1.05 -24.47 -14.19
C GLU A 4 -1.02 -25.16 -12.81
N PHE A 5 -0.22 -24.67 -11.85
CA PHE A 5 -0.10 -25.26 -10.51
C PHE A 5 -1.31 -25.03 -9.59
N VAL A 6 -2.22 -24.12 -9.95
CA VAL A 6 -3.38 -23.74 -9.11
C VAL A 6 -4.60 -24.63 -9.37
N VAL A 7 -4.57 -25.41 -10.46
CA VAL A 7 -5.67 -26.28 -10.87
C VAL A 7 -5.78 -27.46 -9.91
N GLY A 8 -6.86 -27.51 -9.12
CA GLY A 8 -7.16 -28.58 -8.17
C GLY A 8 -6.91 -28.25 -6.69
N LEU A 9 -6.28 -27.12 -6.37
CA LEU A 9 -6.10 -26.68 -4.99
C LEU A 9 -7.41 -26.19 -4.37
N THR A 10 -7.65 -26.43 -3.08
CA THR A 10 -8.78 -25.83 -2.38
C THR A 10 -8.61 -24.31 -2.26
N TYR A 11 -9.67 -23.56 -1.98
CA TYR A 11 -9.54 -22.12 -1.71
C TYR A 11 -8.54 -21.84 -0.58
N ALA A 12 -8.61 -22.62 0.51
CA ALA A 12 -7.69 -22.49 1.64
C ALA A 12 -6.22 -22.70 1.24
N ASP A 13 -5.96 -23.69 0.36
CA ASP A 13 -4.60 -23.93 -0.14
C ASP A 13 -4.09 -22.81 -1.04
N ARG A 14 -4.96 -22.26 -1.92
CA ARG A 14 -4.63 -21.12 -2.78
C ARG A 14 -4.31 -19.89 -1.95
N LEU A 15 -5.17 -19.58 -0.99
CA LEU A 15 -5.00 -18.43 -0.09
C LEU A 15 -3.70 -18.56 0.69
N ARG A 16 -3.47 -19.69 1.36
CA ARG A 16 -2.23 -19.94 2.12
C ARG A 16 -0.99 -19.73 1.25
N LEU A 17 -0.98 -20.31 0.05
CA LEU A 17 0.14 -20.20 -0.88
C LEU A 17 0.36 -18.78 -1.39
N ALA A 18 -0.71 -18.02 -1.64
CA ALA A 18 -0.63 -16.60 -2.01
C ALA A 18 -0.07 -15.75 -0.86
N SER A 19 -0.63 -15.90 0.36
CA SER A 19 -0.19 -15.15 1.53
C SER A 19 1.27 -15.44 1.88
N GLU A 20 1.69 -16.71 1.89
CA GLU A 20 3.10 -17.10 2.14
C GLU A 20 4.04 -16.49 1.10
N ALA A 21 3.70 -16.60 -0.19
CA ALA A 21 4.54 -16.07 -1.27
C ALA A 21 4.64 -14.55 -1.21
N ARG A 22 3.54 -13.87 -0.87
CA ARG A 22 3.49 -12.41 -0.74
C ARG A 22 4.26 -11.90 0.48
N GLN A 23 4.12 -12.54 1.64
CA GLN A 23 4.89 -12.18 2.84
C GLN A 23 6.40 -12.40 2.60
N ALA A 24 6.78 -13.49 1.93
CA ALA A 24 8.16 -13.73 1.55
C ALA A 24 8.69 -12.68 0.55
N LEU A 25 7.86 -12.26 -0.42
CA LEU A 25 8.18 -11.16 -1.32
C LEU A 25 8.44 -9.87 -0.55
N ILE A 26 7.53 -9.50 0.36
CA ILE A 26 7.61 -8.27 1.15
C ILE A 26 8.89 -8.29 1.99
N GLY A 27 9.15 -9.38 2.72
CA GLY A 27 10.37 -9.51 3.51
C GLY A 27 11.66 -9.37 2.67
N ARG A 28 11.64 -9.85 1.42
CA ARG A 28 12.76 -9.67 0.48
C ARG A 28 12.88 -8.24 -0.04
N VAL A 29 11.77 -7.62 -0.45
CA VAL A 29 11.76 -6.27 -1.04
C VAL A 29 12.19 -5.21 -0.03
N PHE A 30 11.73 -5.33 1.21
CA PHE A 30 12.06 -4.39 2.28
C PHE A 30 13.30 -4.83 3.09
N GLU A 31 13.89 -5.98 2.77
CA GLU A 31 15.06 -6.56 3.47
C GLU A 31 14.86 -6.64 5.00
N SER A 32 13.66 -7.04 5.43
CA SER A 32 13.23 -7.01 6.82
C SER A 32 12.40 -8.23 7.18
N GLU A 33 12.42 -8.58 8.47
CA GLU A 33 11.35 -9.39 9.05
C GLU A 33 10.01 -8.65 8.89
N VAL A 34 8.93 -9.43 8.80
CA VAL A 34 7.57 -8.90 8.71
C VAL A 34 6.77 -9.32 9.93
N ALA A 35 5.98 -8.41 10.47
CA ALA A 35 5.04 -8.71 11.55
C ALA A 35 3.62 -8.39 11.10
N SER A 36 2.68 -9.29 11.38
CA SER A 36 1.27 -9.01 11.13
C SER A 36 0.77 -7.93 12.07
N LEU A 37 0.13 -6.92 11.50
CA LEU A 37 -0.65 -5.92 12.23
C LEU A 37 -2.09 -6.40 12.26
N THR A 38 -2.40 -7.30 13.19
CA THR A 38 -3.79 -7.62 13.49
C THR A 38 -4.39 -6.46 14.25
N SER A 39 -5.46 -5.88 13.71
CA SER A 39 -6.30 -4.97 14.49
C SER A 39 -6.78 -5.70 15.76
N LEU A 40 -6.56 -5.10 16.93
CA LEU A 40 -7.10 -5.60 18.21
C LEU A 40 -8.64 -5.63 18.22
N MET A 41 -9.25 -4.82 17.36
CA MET A 41 -10.66 -4.95 16.99
C MET A 41 -10.70 -5.96 15.85
N GLY A 42 -11.29 -7.14 16.05
CA GLY A 42 -11.43 -8.17 14.99
C GLY A 42 -12.00 -7.61 13.68
N PRO A 43 -12.07 -8.41 12.59
CA PRO A 43 -12.43 -7.92 11.26
C PRO A 43 -13.66 -7.02 11.34
N MET A 44 -13.48 -5.73 11.02
CA MET A 44 -14.58 -4.78 10.94
C MET A 44 -15.46 -5.22 9.77
N SER A 45 -16.56 -5.90 10.08
CA SER A 45 -17.52 -6.43 9.10
C SER A 45 -18.24 -5.37 8.26
N ASP A 46 -17.99 -4.08 8.51
CA ASP A 46 -18.59 -2.94 7.79
C ASP A 46 -17.65 -2.33 6.73
N GLY A 47 -16.54 -3.01 6.38
CA GLY A 47 -15.61 -2.60 5.33
C GLY A 47 -16.02 -3.03 3.92
N PRO A 48 -15.39 -2.46 2.87
CA PRO A 48 -15.58 -2.93 1.49
C PRO A 48 -15.17 -4.39 1.32
N GLU A 49 -15.67 -5.04 0.27
CA GLU A 49 -15.30 -6.43 -0.05
C GLU A 49 -13.83 -6.50 -0.47
N TRP A 50 -13.03 -7.26 0.30
CA TRP A 50 -11.66 -7.63 -0.09
C TRP A 50 -11.67 -9.02 -0.74
N PRO A 51 -10.67 -9.36 -1.57
CA PRO A 51 -10.53 -10.72 -2.10
C PRO A 51 -10.46 -11.80 -1.01
N ALA A 52 -9.76 -11.49 0.08
CA ALA A 52 -9.71 -12.25 1.32
C ALA A 52 -10.01 -11.33 2.52
N GLY A 53 -9.59 -11.70 3.73
CA GLY A 53 -9.74 -10.82 4.89
C GLY A 53 -8.75 -9.64 4.83
N ALA A 54 -9.19 -8.44 5.18
CA ALA A 54 -8.30 -7.29 5.29
C ALA A 54 -7.25 -7.52 6.40
N ALA A 55 -5.98 -7.44 6.03
CA ALA A 55 -4.85 -7.48 6.94
C ALA A 55 -3.75 -6.50 6.50
N TRP A 56 -2.78 -6.29 7.39
CA TRP A 56 -1.62 -5.45 7.14
C TRP A 56 -0.37 -6.07 7.77
N LEU A 57 0.77 -5.69 7.21
CA LEU A 57 2.10 -6.06 7.69
C LEU A 57 2.87 -4.81 8.08
N ALA A 58 3.70 -4.97 9.10
CA ALA A 58 4.74 -4.05 9.50
C ALA A 58 6.10 -4.60 9.07
N ALA A 59 6.95 -3.72 8.56
CA ALA A 59 8.33 -4.02 8.19
C ALA A 59 9.22 -2.79 8.43
N ARG A 60 10.53 -2.95 8.21
CA ARG A 60 11.49 -1.84 8.09
C ARG A 60 12.11 -1.87 6.70
N HIS A 61 12.64 -0.73 6.25
CA HIS A 61 13.43 -0.63 5.03
C HIS A 61 14.59 0.33 5.27
N GLY A 62 15.76 -0.23 5.57
CA GLY A 62 16.82 0.53 6.22
C GLY A 62 16.31 1.16 7.53
N ALA A 63 16.50 2.47 7.68
CA ALA A 63 16.02 3.23 8.84
C ALA A 63 14.51 3.58 8.79
N ASN A 64 13.83 3.31 7.67
CA ASN A 64 12.43 3.66 7.51
C ASN A 64 11.54 2.59 8.13
N ALA A 65 10.40 3.02 8.67
CA ALA A 65 9.34 2.13 9.06
C ALA A 65 8.31 2.01 7.93
N CYS A 66 7.78 0.81 7.73
CA CYS A 66 6.87 0.51 6.64
C CYS A 66 5.59 -0.18 7.13
N VAL A 67 4.46 0.20 6.54
CA VAL A 67 3.19 -0.53 6.67
C VAL A 67 2.71 -0.90 5.29
N ILE A 68 2.30 -2.16 5.11
CA ILE A 68 1.93 -2.74 3.82
C ILE A 68 0.58 -3.44 3.96
N SER A 69 -0.28 -3.36 2.96
CA SER A 69 -1.50 -4.18 2.92
C SER A 69 -1.16 -5.66 2.71
N ASP A 70 -2.02 -6.51 3.26
CA ASP A 70 -1.87 -7.97 3.20
C ASP A 70 -3.23 -8.56 2.87
N GLY A 71 -3.55 -8.66 1.57
CA GLY A 71 -4.76 -9.34 1.11
C GLY A 71 -5.47 -8.72 -0.09
N LEU A 72 -5.04 -7.53 -0.56
CA LEU A 72 -5.62 -6.96 -1.79
C LEU A 72 -5.29 -7.81 -3.02
N SER A 73 -4.19 -8.55 -2.98
CA SER A 73 -3.77 -9.44 -4.07
C SER A 73 -4.07 -10.93 -3.82
N ASP A 74 -4.81 -11.25 -2.76
CA ASP A 74 -5.19 -12.63 -2.48
C ASP A 74 -6.19 -13.17 -3.52
N PRO A 75 -6.20 -14.49 -3.77
CA PRO A 75 -7.18 -15.08 -4.67
C PRO A 75 -8.59 -14.91 -4.11
N TRP A 76 -9.56 -14.67 -4.98
CA TRP A 76 -10.97 -14.70 -4.63
C TRP A 76 -11.44 -16.13 -4.28
N VAL A 77 -12.52 -16.24 -3.51
CA VAL A 77 -13.18 -17.54 -3.27
C VAL A 77 -13.67 -18.12 -4.60
N GLU A 78 -14.28 -17.27 -5.43
CA GLU A 78 -14.73 -17.60 -6.77
C GLU A 78 -13.55 -17.84 -7.71
N ARG A 79 -13.73 -18.77 -8.67
CA ARG A 79 -12.68 -19.17 -9.62
C ARG A 79 -12.73 -18.43 -10.95
N ASP A 80 -13.79 -17.69 -11.21
CA ASP A 80 -13.94 -16.87 -12.41
C ASP A 80 -13.27 -15.49 -12.28
N ARG A 81 -12.78 -15.16 -11.09
CA ARG A 81 -12.00 -13.96 -10.80
C ARG A 81 -10.49 -14.25 -10.82
N PRO A 82 -9.62 -13.22 -10.99
CA PRO A 82 -8.17 -13.40 -11.00
C PRO A 82 -7.62 -14.04 -9.72
N GLU A 83 -6.64 -14.93 -9.86
CA GLU A 83 -5.92 -15.55 -8.73
C GLU A 83 -5.02 -14.55 -7.97
N THR A 84 -4.83 -13.35 -8.53
CA THR A 84 -4.05 -12.25 -7.95
C THR A 84 -4.93 -11.20 -7.29
N GLY A 85 -6.19 -11.49 -6.99
CA GLY A 85 -7.10 -10.51 -6.38
C GLY A 85 -7.25 -9.25 -7.24
N LEU A 86 -6.91 -8.10 -6.65
CA LEU A 86 -6.85 -6.79 -7.30
C LEU A 86 -5.50 -6.49 -7.98
N GLY A 87 -4.57 -7.44 -7.95
CA GLY A 87 -3.28 -7.39 -8.65
C GLY A 87 -2.21 -6.54 -7.99
N LEU A 88 -2.47 -5.98 -6.80
CA LEU A 88 -1.54 -5.10 -6.10
C LEU A 88 -1.64 -5.25 -4.58
N GLU A 89 -0.61 -4.78 -3.90
CA GLU A 89 -0.67 -4.31 -2.52
C GLU A 89 -0.24 -2.83 -2.47
N VAL A 90 -0.62 -2.13 -1.42
CA VAL A 90 -0.16 -0.78 -1.13
C VAL A 90 0.78 -0.76 0.05
N PHE A 91 1.75 0.16 0.05
CA PHE A 91 2.62 0.38 1.19
C PHE A 91 2.89 1.85 1.41
N ILE A 92 3.19 2.21 2.65
CA ILE A 92 3.81 3.47 3.02
C ILE A 92 5.14 3.19 3.68
N GLU A 93 6.14 4.04 3.43
CA GLU A 93 7.38 4.04 4.18
C GLU A 93 7.74 5.46 4.62
N SER A 94 8.29 5.58 5.83
CA SER A 94 8.68 6.87 6.41
C SER A 94 9.78 6.71 7.46
N PRO A 95 10.77 7.62 7.51
CA PRO A 95 11.64 7.78 8.68
C PRO A 95 10.93 8.46 9.85
N ASP A 96 9.80 9.13 9.60
CA ASP A 96 9.09 9.98 10.57
C ASP A 96 7.93 9.22 11.27
N ALA A 97 8.10 7.92 11.50
CA ALA A 97 7.10 7.09 12.17
C ALA A 97 6.97 7.40 13.69
N GLY A 98 7.97 8.09 14.26
CA GLY A 98 8.03 8.37 15.70
C GLY A 98 8.46 7.18 16.55
N LEU A 99 9.00 6.12 15.91
CA LEU A 99 9.51 4.92 16.57
C LEU A 99 11.00 4.74 16.25
N THR A 100 11.77 4.25 17.22
CA THR A 100 13.16 3.82 17.00
C THR A 100 13.23 2.39 16.47
N GLU A 101 14.41 1.96 16.01
CA GLU A 101 14.64 0.59 15.52
C GLU A 101 14.39 -0.48 16.60
N ASP A 102 14.63 -0.15 17.87
CA ASP A 102 14.45 -1.05 19.02
C ASP A 102 12.98 -1.36 19.35
N HIS A 103 12.04 -0.57 18.83
CA HIS A 103 10.61 -0.85 19.04
C HIS A 103 10.18 -2.08 18.22
N PRO A 104 9.31 -2.93 18.79
CA PRO A 104 8.77 -4.07 18.04
C PRO A 104 7.97 -3.57 16.84
N LEU A 105 8.03 -4.30 15.72
CA LEU A 105 7.31 -3.97 14.49
C LEU A 105 5.81 -3.76 14.72
N THR A 106 5.20 -4.51 15.65
CA THR A 106 3.78 -4.38 15.99
C THR A 106 3.41 -3.00 16.55
N ALA A 107 4.36 -2.24 17.10
CA ALA A 107 4.12 -0.86 17.55
C ALA A 107 3.76 0.08 16.39
N LEU A 108 4.04 -0.30 15.13
CA LEU A 108 3.65 0.49 13.96
C LEU A 108 2.14 0.62 13.80
N ALA A 109 1.36 -0.28 14.39
CA ALA A 109 -0.10 -0.16 14.47
C ALA A 109 -0.57 1.14 15.15
N ASP A 110 0.24 1.68 16.08
CA ASP A 110 -0.09 2.90 16.83
C ASP A 110 0.42 4.19 16.15
N THR A 111 1.08 4.06 15.00
CA THR A 111 1.63 5.20 14.24
C THR A 111 0.64 5.71 13.20
N TRP A 112 0.91 6.90 12.64
CA TRP A 112 0.09 7.48 11.57
C TRP A 112 0.16 6.69 10.25
N LEU A 113 1.17 5.84 10.07
CA LEU A 113 1.35 5.03 8.86
C LEU A 113 0.22 4.02 8.70
N PHE A 114 -0.21 3.40 9.80
CA PHE A 114 -1.25 2.37 9.79
C PHE A 114 -2.63 2.88 9.33
N PRO A 115 -3.25 3.90 9.96
CA PRO A 115 -4.56 4.38 9.55
C PRO A 115 -4.57 4.92 8.11
N LEU A 116 -3.49 5.55 7.64
CA LEU A 116 -3.41 6.00 6.25
C LEU A 116 -3.34 4.82 5.28
N THR A 117 -2.52 3.80 5.58
CA THR A 117 -2.43 2.59 4.74
C THR A 117 -3.74 1.84 4.73
N ALA A 118 -4.38 1.67 5.89
CA ALA A 118 -5.67 1.01 6.01
C ALA A 118 -6.75 1.72 5.18
N GLU A 119 -6.86 3.05 5.28
CA GLU A 119 -7.85 3.82 4.53
C GLU A 119 -7.63 3.75 3.01
N VAL A 120 -6.37 3.86 2.56
CA VAL A 120 -6.03 3.67 1.14
C VAL A 120 -6.39 2.25 0.70
N SER A 121 -6.05 1.24 1.48
CA SER A 121 -6.29 -0.17 1.14
C SER A 121 -7.79 -0.45 1.02
N HIS A 122 -8.59 0.01 1.98
CA HIS A 122 -10.05 -0.09 1.91
C HIS A 122 -10.61 0.64 0.70
N THR A 123 -10.13 1.85 0.40
CA THR A 123 -10.57 2.58 -0.79
C THR A 123 -10.30 1.77 -2.06
N LEU A 124 -9.11 1.18 -2.20
CA LEU A 124 -8.79 0.37 -3.38
C LEU A 124 -9.61 -0.93 -3.45
N ALA A 125 -9.88 -1.58 -2.32
CA ALA A 125 -10.77 -2.73 -2.26
C ALA A 125 -12.20 -2.39 -2.74
N GLY A 126 -12.72 -1.23 -2.36
CA GLY A 126 -14.05 -0.77 -2.77
C GLY A 126 -14.15 -0.29 -4.23
N TYR A 127 -13.02 0.03 -4.89
CA TYR A 127 -13.00 0.59 -6.23
C TYR A 127 -11.94 -0.09 -7.14
N PRO A 128 -12.21 -1.29 -7.66
CA PRO A 128 -11.27 -2.04 -8.52
C PRO A 128 -10.75 -1.26 -9.73
N VAL A 129 -11.55 -0.35 -10.30
CA VAL A 129 -11.14 0.54 -11.41
C VAL A 129 -9.93 1.42 -11.07
N LEU A 130 -9.75 1.77 -9.79
CA LEU A 130 -8.56 2.51 -9.33
C LEU A 130 -7.32 1.63 -9.33
N CYS A 131 -7.48 0.35 -8.98
CA CYS A 131 -6.39 -0.63 -9.05
C CYS A 131 -5.92 -0.82 -10.49
N GLU A 132 -6.84 -0.97 -11.44
CA GLU A 132 -6.53 -1.08 -12.87
C GLU A 132 -5.71 0.11 -13.39
N LYS A 133 -6.07 1.33 -12.97
CA LYS A 133 -5.32 2.55 -13.30
C LYS A 133 -3.89 2.53 -12.75
N LEU A 134 -3.73 2.16 -11.49
CA LEU A 134 -2.41 2.05 -10.86
C LEU A 134 -1.55 0.99 -11.54
N LEU A 135 -2.12 -0.14 -11.91
CA LEU A 135 -1.45 -1.22 -12.64
C LEU A 135 -1.07 -0.81 -14.07
N ALA A 136 -1.83 0.09 -14.69
CA ALA A 136 -1.48 0.73 -15.95
C ALA A 136 -0.41 1.83 -15.81
N GLY A 137 0.05 2.12 -14.58
CA GLY A 137 1.05 3.14 -14.29
C GLY A 137 0.50 4.56 -14.16
N GLU A 138 -0.83 4.74 -14.14
CA GLU A 138 -1.45 6.03 -13.89
C GLU A 138 -1.38 6.35 -12.38
N PRO A 139 -0.68 7.42 -11.96
CA PRO A 139 -0.70 7.81 -10.56
C PRO A 139 -2.09 8.30 -10.16
N LEU A 140 -2.49 8.06 -8.92
CA LEU A 140 -3.74 8.55 -8.34
C LEU A 140 -3.47 9.47 -7.16
N SER A 141 -4.41 10.36 -6.86
CA SER A 141 -4.34 11.18 -5.64
C SER A 141 -5.64 11.03 -4.87
N ILE A 142 -5.54 10.78 -3.56
CA ILE A 142 -6.69 10.60 -2.68
C ILE A 142 -6.59 11.59 -1.52
N GLU A 143 -7.73 12.11 -1.10
CA GLU A 143 -7.87 13.01 0.04
C GLU A 143 -8.69 12.31 1.13
N PHE A 144 -8.19 12.36 2.36
CA PHE A 144 -8.82 11.73 3.52
C PHE A 144 -9.00 12.74 4.65
N ASN A 145 -10.02 12.54 5.47
CA ASN A 145 -10.19 13.22 6.74
C ASN A 145 -9.79 12.26 7.88
N ILE A 146 -8.52 12.31 8.29
CA ILE A 146 -8.00 11.44 9.36
C ILE A 146 -7.81 12.31 10.60
N GLU A 147 -8.71 12.15 11.59
CA GLU A 147 -8.70 12.94 12.83
C GLU A 147 -7.44 12.73 13.70
N HIS A 148 -6.74 11.60 13.53
CA HIS A 148 -5.60 11.22 14.36
C HIS A 148 -4.22 11.67 13.83
N ILE A 149 -4.15 12.22 12.60
CA ILE A 149 -2.93 12.90 12.14
C ILE A 149 -2.94 14.29 12.78
N LYS A 150 -2.36 14.36 13.98
CA LYS A 150 -2.34 15.51 14.90
C LYS A 150 -1.46 16.68 14.41
N ASP A 151 -1.65 17.16 13.19
CA ASP A 151 -1.03 18.41 12.73
C ASP A 151 -2.03 19.58 12.56
N GLY A 152 -3.30 19.37 12.93
CA GLY A 152 -4.34 20.40 12.86
C GLY A 152 -4.84 20.69 11.45
N ARG A 153 -4.47 19.90 10.43
CA ARG A 153 -4.87 20.15 9.03
C ARG A 153 -6.23 19.56 8.64
N GLY A 154 -6.76 18.59 9.39
CA GLY A 154 -8.08 17.96 9.17
C GLY A 154 -8.27 17.28 7.80
N ARG A 155 -7.31 17.40 6.88
CA ARG A 155 -7.34 16.81 5.54
C ARG A 155 -5.92 16.44 5.15
N VAL A 156 -5.73 15.18 4.81
CA VAL A 156 -4.45 14.61 4.40
C VAL A 156 -4.60 14.09 2.98
N GLY A 157 -3.59 14.35 2.15
CA GLY A 157 -3.54 13.86 0.78
C GLY A 157 -2.48 12.78 0.64
N ALA A 158 -2.74 11.79 -0.20
CA ALA A 158 -1.73 10.84 -0.65
C ALA A 158 -1.68 10.79 -2.17
N LEU A 159 -0.47 10.68 -2.71
CA LEU A 159 -0.21 10.29 -4.09
C LEU A 159 0.09 8.79 -4.10
N LEU A 160 -0.61 8.05 -4.94
CA LEU A 160 -0.43 6.62 -5.15
C LEU A 160 0.29 6.40 -6.48
N SER A 161 1.38 5.65 -6.48
CA SER A 161 2.14 5.39 -7.70
C SER A 161 3.02 4.15 -7.58
N LEU A 162 3.42 3.58 -8.72
CA LEU A 162 4.44 2.55 -8.75
C LEU A 162 5.82 3.18 -8.42
N PRO A 163 6.51 2.74 -7.36
CA PRO A 163 7.81 3.28 -6.99
C PRO A 163 8.86 2.94 -8.06
N ALA A 164 9.81 3.86 -8.28
CA ALA A 164 10.97 3.56 -9.12
C ALA A 164 11.96 2.70 -8.34
N GLY A 165 12.51 1.66 -8.96
CA GLY A 165 13.63 0.89 -8.40
C GLY A 165 13.29 -0.18 -7.36
N LEU A 166 12.12 -0.14 -6.72
CA LEU A 166 11.74 -1.07 -5.64
C LEU A 166 11.31 -2.49 -6.11
N GLY A 167 11.63 -2.91 -7.35
CA GLY A 167 11.10 -4.17 -7.89
C GLY A 167 9.57 -4.22 -7.84
N ALA A 168 8.93 -3.11 -8.23
CA ALA A 168 7.51 -2.81 -7.98
C ALA A 168 6.50 -3.84 -8.52
N VAL A 169 6.92 -4.81 -9.35
CA VAL A 169 6.07 -5.91 -9.82
C VAL A 169 6.83 -7.21 -9.63
N ALA A 170 6.20 -8.17 -8.95
CA ALA A 170 6.77 -9.48 -8.70
C ALA A 170 5.83 -10.58 -9.18
N MET A 171 6.42 -11.65 -9.70
CA MET A 171 5.66 -12.85 -10.07
C MET A 171 5.40 -13.71 -8.83
N LEU A 172 4.15 -13.75 -8.39
CA LEU A 172 3.65 -14.71 -7.41
C LEU A 172 3.07 -15.93 -8.15
N PRO A 173 2.80 -17.06 -7.45
CA PRO A 173 2.28 -18.26 -8.09
C PRO A 173 0.95 -18.06 -8.85
N GLY A 174 0.10 -17.14 -8.38
CA GLY A 174 -1.15 -16.76 -9.04
C GLY A 174 -1.01 -15.79 -10.21
N GLY A 175 0.14 -15.11 -10.33
CA GLY A 175 0.38 -14.09 -11.35
C GLY A 175 1.20 -12.89 -10.84
N PRO A 176 1.35 -11.84 -11.67
CA PRO A 176 2.07 -10.63 -11.27
C PRO A 176 1.28 -9.86 -10.20
N VAL A 177 1.98 -9.39 -9.17
CA VAL A 177 1.45 -8.49 -8.14
C VAL A 177 2.34 -7.27 -8.04
N ALA A 178 1.73 -6.08 -8.04
CA ALA A 178 2.44 -4.82 -7.90
C ALA A 178 2.49 -4.31 -6.44
N LEU A 179 3.55 -3.59 -6.08
CA LEU A 179 3.63 -2.80 -4.86
C LEU A 179 3.45 -1.33 -5.22
N VAL A 180 2.33 -0.75 -4.79
CA VAL A 180 2.00 0.66 -5.00
C VAL A 180 2.36 1.46 -3.76
N ALA A 181 3.15 2.51 -3.93
CA ALA A 181 3.56 3.35 -2.82
C ALA A 181 2.51 4.44 -2.53
N ILE A 182 2.32 4.70 -1.24
CA ILE A 182 1.55 5.79 -0.67
C ILE A 182 2.54 6.89 -0.29
N THR A 183 2.48 8.02 -0.98
CA THR A 183 3.36 9.18 -0.72
C THR A 183 2.54 10.33 -0.16
N LEU A 184 2.86 10.73 1.07
CA LEU A 184 2.20 11.83 1.77
C LEU A 184 2.37 13.15 1.02
N LEU A 185 1.25 13.83 0.78
CA LEU A 185 1.20 15.14 0.15
C LEU A 185 1.28 16.25 1.20
N THR A 186 2.01 17.30 0.87
CA THR A 186 1.88 18.57 1.58
C THR A 186 0.52 19.20 1.28
N VAL A 187 0.10 20.15 2.11
CA VAL A 187 -1.15 20.90 1.88
C VAL A 187 -1.14 21.66 0.55
N ALA A 188 0.01 22.22 0.17
CA ALA A 188 0.15 22.96 -1.07
C ALA A 188 -0.01 22.04 -2.29
N GLU A 189 0.60 20.86 -2.25
CA GLU A 189 0.48 19.84 -3.30
C GLU A 189 -0.94 19.28 -3.40
N LEU A 190 -1.57 18.97 -2.27
CA LEU A 190 -2.97 18.55 -2.27
C LEU A 190 -3.87 19.62 -2.92
N ARG A 191 -3.65 20.90 -2.61
CA ARG A 191 -4.37 22.01 -3.26
C ARG A 191 -4.05 22.11 -4.74
N TYR A 192 -2.79 21.91 -5.13
CA TYR A 192 -2.35 21.96 -6.52
C TYR A 192 -3.04 20.92 -7.39
N LEU A 193 -3.21 19.69 -6.90
CA LEU A 193 -3.79 18.59 -7.66
C LEU A 193 -5.30 18.72 -7.90
N ARG A 194 -6.01 19.48 -7.07
CA ARG A 194 -7.47 19.65 -7.17
C ARG A 194 -7.88 20.20 -8.53
N GLY A 195 -8.64 19.40 -9.28
CA GLY A 195 -9.19 19.77 -10.59
C GLY A 195 -8.18 19.78 -11.75
N LYS A 196 -6.92 19.40 -11.52
CA LYS A 196 -5.88 19.40 -12.59
C LYS A 196 -5.68 18.04 -13.27
N GLY A 197 -6.21 16.97 -12.69
CA GLY A 197 -6.20 15.63 -13.30
C GLY A 197 -4.82 14.97 -13.32
N GLU A 198 -4.62 14.07 -14.28
CA GLU A 198 -3.46 13.17 -14.35
C GLU A 198 -2.14 13.88 -14.61
N ALA A 199 -2.11 14.87 -15.51
CA ALA A 199 -0.89 15.60 -15.87
C ALA A 199 -0.21 16.23 -14.64
N ALA A 200 -1.00 16.82 -13.74
CA ALA A 200 -0.48 17.40 -12.50
C ALA A 200 0.05 16.34 -11.51
N ARG A 201 -0.54 15.13 -11.50
CA ARG A 201 -0.04 14.02 -10.68
C ARG A 201 1.29 13.48 -11.20
N LEU A 202 1.42 13.37 -12.52
CA LEU A 202 2.68 12.97 -13.17
C LEU A 202 3.79 14.01 -12.94
N GLU A 203 3.46 15.29 -13.07
CA GLU A 203 4.41 16.38 -12.80
C GLU A 203 4.90 16.35 -11.35
N LEU A 204 3.99 16.19 -10.38
CA LEU A 204 4.37 16.08 -8.97
C LEU A 204 5.20 14.82 -8.69
N LEU A 205 4.81 13.67 -9.26
CA LEU A 205 5.56 12.42 -9.11
C LEU A 205 7.00 12.57 -9.62
N GLU A 206 7.17 13.21 -10.77
CA GLU A 206 8.49 13.46 -11.34
C GLU A 206 9.29 14.46 -10.50
N ALA A 207 8.66 15.52 -9.99
CA ALA A 207 9.31 16.46 -9.09
C ALA A 207 9.81 15.78 -7.81
N LEU A 208 8.99 14.90 -7.20
CA LEU A 208 9.38 14.11 -6.03
C LEU A 208 10.60 13.23 -6.30
N ARG A 209 10.66 12.60 -7.48
CA ARG A 209 11.83 11.79 -7.91
C ARG A 209 13.08 12.64 -8.10
N GLN A 210 12.97 13.76 -8.81
CA GLN A 210 14.11 14.63 -9.10
C GLN A 210 14.72 15.25 -7.84
N HIS A 211 13.91 15.50 -6.81
CA HIS A 211 14.37 16.04 -5.53
C HIS A 211 14.80 14.96 -4.53
N GLY A 212 14.86 13.68 -4.95
CA GLY A 212 15.33 12.57 -4.11
C GLY A 212 14.36 12.14 -3.00
N VAL A 213 13.12 12.64 -3.01
CA VAL A 213 12.06 12.20 -2.08
C VAL A 213 11.49 10.85 -2.55
N GLY A 214 11.29 10.72 -3.86
CA GLY A 214 10.72 9.51 -4.46
C GLY A 214 9.34 9.20 -3.86
N HIS A 215 9.18 7.97 -3.36
CA HIS A 215 7.94 7.53 -2.72
C HIS A 215 7.91 7.68 -1.20
N VAL A 216 9.02 8.07 -0.57
CA VAL A 216 9.15 8.19 0.89
C VAL A 216 8.21 9.28 1.39
N SER A 217 7.41 8.95 2.41
CA SER A 217 6.53 9.92 3.05
C SER A 217 7.27 10.66 4.17
N LEU A 218 7.33 11.98 4.07
CA LEU A 218 7.99 12.85 5.06
C LEU A 218 6.97 13.78 5.70
N LEU A 219 6.97 13.87 7.04
CA LEU A 219 6.07 14.79 7.76
C LEU A 219 6.46 16.25 7.54
N SER A 220 7.75 16.50 7.32
CA SER A 220 8.30 17.83 7.08
C SER A 220 9.17 17.87 5.84
N ARG A 221 8.66 18.49 4.78
CA ARG A 221 9.40 18.86 3.58
C ARG A 221 8.77 20.08 2.90
N PRO A 222 9.52 20.86 2.11
CA PRO A 222 8.94 21.87 1.24
C PRO A 222 7.97 21.25 0.21
N SER A 223 6.98 22.03 -0.20
CA SER A 223 6.16 21.77 -1.39
C SER A 223 7.04 21.78 -2.64
N LEU A 224 6.74 20.90 -3.60
CA LEU A 224 7.42 20.88 -4.90
C LEU A 224 6.59 21.52 -6.04
N VAL A 225 5.53 22.24 -5.68
CA VAL A 225 4.63 23.01 -6.56
C VAL A 225 4.39 24.40 -6.03
#